data_AF-A0A7C7IKM6-F1
#
_entry.id   AF-A0A7C7IKM6-F1
#
_cell.length_a   1.000
_cell.length_b   1.000
_cell.length_c   1.000
_cell.angle_alpha   90.00
_cell.angle_beta   90.00
_cell.angle_gamma   90.00
#
_symmetry.space_group_name_H-M   'P 1'
#
loop_
_entity.id
_entity.type
_entity.pdbx_description
1 polymer ?
#
loop_
_entity_poly.entity_id
_entity_poly.type
_entity_poly.pdbx_seq_one_letter_code
_entity_poly.pdbx_strand_id
1 'polypeptide(L)'
;MCKKINLEAVTRSIISNDWITAILLGIFLLLAFSKKFYAEDFWDFSRILMSNKYFTSHKRTLSVLNFFSFLLFIGQAFIISLAIYYFIIITDLIEIKQTGYLLFIQLFLAYNVLIAVKYLTEKIIGEVFSISKLLDNYIFYKITYKNLLSLIVFPILIAVIYGWPNSKILIFSFFIIWAIANLLVLIRYYSKNQKLVLGNWFYFILYLCTLEIAPYFILYKVVTGIS
;
A
#
# COMPACT_ATOMS: atom_id res chain seq x y z
N MET A 1 22.87 47.75 28.04
CA MET A 1 22.86 46.30 28.34
C MET A 1 22.06 45.61 27.23
N CYS A 2 22.74 45.19 26.15
CA CYS A 2 22.09 44.61 24.97
C CYS A 2 21.84 43.11 25.23
N LYS A 3 20.58 42.71 25.34
CA LYS A 3 20.18 41.31 25.55
C LYS A 3 20.45 40.57 24.24
N LYS A 4 21.55 39.82 24.19
CA LYS A 4 21.86 38.86 23.13
C LYS A 4 20.73 37.82 23.11
N ILE A 5 19.82 37.96 22.16
CA ILE A 5 18.85 36.93 21.83
C ILE A 5 19.66 35.87 21.08
N ASN A 6 20.03 34.80 21.79
CA ASN A 6 20.55 33.60 21.14
C ASN A 6 19.39 33.04 20.30
N LEU A 7 19.44 33.31 18.99
CA LEU A 7 18.77 32.45 18.04
C LEU A 7 19.47 31.10 18.16
N GLU A 8 18.91 30.21 18.97
CA GLU A 8 19.03 28.79 18.70
C GLU A 8 18.47 28.61 17.30
N ALA A 9 19.37 28.62 16.32
CA ALA A 9 19.07 28.12 15.00
C ALA A 9 18.43 26.77 15.26
N VAL A 10 17.14 26.66 14.92
CA VAL A 10 16.46 25.37 14.82
C VAL A 10 17.37 24.57 13.92
N THR A 11 18.19 23.71 14.52
CA THR A 11 19.03 22.75 13.82
C THR A 11 18.01 21.78 13.25
N ARG A 12 17.43 22.18 12.11
CA ARG A 12 16.75 21.31 11.18
C ARG A 12 17.76 20.18 11.03
N SER A 13 17.45 19.02 11.60
CA SER A 13 18.20 17.82 11.36
C SER A 13 18.06 17.58 9.86
N ILE A 14 19.02 18.13 9.12
CA ILE A 14 19.20 17.94 7.68
C ILE A 14 19.68 16.49 7.55
N ILE A 15 18.78 15.55 7.83
CA ILE A 15 18.76 14.30 7.11
C ILE A 15 18.53 14.77 5.68
N SER A 16 19.58 14.71 4.85
CA SER A 16 19.56 15.09 3.45
C SER A 16 18.33 14.48 2.77
N ASN A 17 17.25 15.25 2.67
CA ASN A 17 15.93 14.79 2.20
C ASN A 17 15.87 14.79 0.67
N ASP A 18 16.98 15.06 0.00
CA ASP A 18 17.09 15.23 -1.45
C ASP A 18 16.66 13.96 -2.18
N TRP A 19 17.08 12.80 -1.69
CA TRP A 19 16.68 11.51 -2.28
C TRP A 19 15.20 11.17 -2.02
N ILE A 20 14.64 11.56 -0.87
CA ILE A 20 13.21 11.41 -0.57
C ILE A 20 12.38 12.31 -1.51
N THR A 21 12.85 13.54 -1.73
CA THR A 21 12.24 14.48 -2.68
C THR A 21 12.28 13.92 -4.10
N ALA A 22 13.40 13.33 -4.51
CA ALA A 22 13.54 12.69 -5.81
C ALA A 22 12.54 11.52 -6.00
N ILE A 23 12.33 10.71 -4.96
CA ILE A 23 11.33 9.62 -5.00
C ILE A 23 9.91 10.19 -5.11
N LEU A 24 9.56 11.21 -4.31
CA LEU A 24 8.25 11.85 -4.38
C LEU A 24 7.97 12.45 -5.76
N LEU A 25 8.96 13.13 -6.35
CA LEU A 25 8.88 13.60 -7.73
C LEU A 25 8.71 12.45 -8.72
N GLY A 26 9.43 11.34 -8.52
CA GLY A 26 9.27 10.12 -9.31
C GLY A 26 7.84 9.55 -9.26
N ILE A 27 7.21 9.54 -8.08
CA ILE A 27 5.81 9.13 -7.91
C ILE A 27 4.89 10.08 -8.70
N PHE A 28 5.06 11.40 -8.56
CA PHE A 28 4.26 12.38 -9.30
C PHE A 28 4.41 12.23 -10.82
N LEU A 29 5.63 12.04 -11.31
CA LEU A 29 5.91 11.81 -12.73
C LEU A 29 5.25 10.53 -13.22
N LEU A 30 5.31 9.45 -12.42
CA LEU A 30 4.67 8.19 -12.75
C LEU A 30 3.14 8.33 -12.84
N LEU A 31 2.52 9.11 -11.95
CA LEU A 31 1.09 9.39 -12.01
C LEU A 31 0.72 10.27 -13.20
N ALA A 32 1.52 11.30 -13.50
CA ALA A 32 1.32 12.14 -14.67
C ALA A 32 1.45 11.34 -15.97
N PHE A 33 2.46 10.45 -16.05
CA PHE A 33 2.64 9.53 -17.16
C PHE A 33 1.44 8.58 -17.30
N SER A 34 1.00 7.97 -16.21
CA SER A 34 -0.17 7.07 -16.21
C SER A 34 -1.42 7.78 -16.73
N LYS A 35 -1.68 9.01 -16.27
CA LYS A 35 -2.81 9.83 -16.74
C LYS A 35 -2.70 10.21 -18.22
N LYS A 36 -1.50 10.48 -18.72
CA LYS A 36 -1.27 10.90 -20.11
C LYS A 36 -1.46 9.75 -21.10
N PHE A 37 -0.94 8.57 -20.80
CA PHE A 37 -0.97 7.41 -21.70
C PHE A 37 -2.24 6.56 -21.55
N TYR A 38 -2.87 6.55 -20.37
CA TYR A 38 -4.04 5.74 -20.06
C TYR A 38 -5.17 6.61 -19.49
N ALA A 39 -5.54 7.66 -20.22
CA ALA A 39 -6.50 8.65 -19.74
C ALA A 39 -7.88 8.04 -19.44
N GLU A 40 -8.41 7.19 -20.33
CA GLU A 40 -9.71 6.53 -20.15
C GLU A 40 -9.73 5.63 -18.91
N ASP A 41 -8.71 4.77 -18.77
CA ASP A 41 -8.54 3.89 -17.60
C ASP A 41 -8.38 4.71 -16.31
N PHE A 42 -7.66 5.83 -16.35
CA PHE A 42 -7.49 6.73 -15.21
C PHE A 42 -8.81 7.39 -14.79
N TRP A 43 -9.64 7.82 -15.75
CA TRP A 43 -10.96 8.38 -15.49
C TRP A 43 -11.92 7.35 -14.92
N ASP A 44 -11.90 6.13 -15.42
CA ASP A 44 -12.71 5.04 -14.89
C ASP A 44 -12.21 4.66 -13.48
N PHE A 45 -10.89 4.56 -13.28
CA PHE A 45 -10.27 4.28 -11.99
C PHE A 45 -10.62 5.34 -10.94
N SER A 46 -10.59 6.63 -11.29
CA SER A 46 -11.02 7.71 -10.40
C SER A 46 -12.52 7.63 -10.08
N ARG A 47 -13.35 7.13 -11.00
CA ARG A 47 -14.78 6.92 -10.77
C ARG A 47 -15.08 5.77 -9.80
N ILE A 48 -14.14 4.84 -9.56
CA ILE A 48 -14.26 3.82 -8.50
C ILE A 48 -14.47 4.46 -7.12
N LEU A 49 -13.88 5.64 -6.89
CA LEU A 49 -14.04 6.40 -5.64
C LEU A 49 -15.48 6.87 -5.41
N MET A 50 -16.15 7.30 -6.48
CA MET A 50 -17.50 7.89 -6.42
C MET A 50 -18.62 6.87 -6.70
N SER A 51 -18.33 5.77 -7.40
CA SER A 51 -19.34 4.82 -7.84
C SER A 51 -18.80 3.39 -7.99
N ASN A 52 -19.48 2.43 -7.35
CA ASN A 52 -19.24 0.99 -7.52
C ASN A 52 -19.51 0.45 -8.95
N LYS A 53 -19.82 1.32 -9.94
CA LYS A 53 -20.14 0.98 -11.34
C LYS A 53 -18.95 0.52 -12.19
N TYR A 54 -17.71 0.71 -11.74
CA TYR A 54 -16.51 0.27 -12.47
C TYR A 54 -16.54 -1.24 -12.79
N PHE A 55 -16.95 -2.06 -11.81
CA PHE A 55 -16.98 -3.51 -11.97
C PHE A 55 -18.11 -4.04 -12.86
N THR A 56 -19.13 -3.22 -13.16
CA THR A 56 -20.26 -3.64 -14.00
C THR A 56 -20.04 -3.36 -15.49
N SER A 57 -19.25 -2.34 -15.85
CA SER A 57 -18.96 -2.00 -17.26
C SER A 57 -17.67 -2.63 -17.80
N HIS A 58 -16.71 -2.93 -16.93
CA HIS A 58 -15.40 -3.48 -17.31
C HIS A 58 -15.37 -5.03 -17.28
N LYS A 59 -16.43 -5.67 -17.79
CA LYS A 59 -16.43 -7.11 -18.15
C LYS A 59 -15.54 -7.40 -19.37
N ARG A 60 -15.06 -6.36 -20.06
CA ARG A 60 -14.09 -6.48 -21.16
C ARG A 60 -12.70 -6.61 -20.56
N THR A 61 -12.15 -7.82 -20.67
CA THR A 61 -10.77 -8.20 -20.35
C THR A 61 -10.37 -8.03 -18.89
N LEU A 62 -10.57 -9.11 -18.15
CA LEU A 62 -10.07 -9.42 -16.81
C LEU A 62 -8.52 -9.48 -16.78
N SER A 63 -7.84 -8.46 -17.30
CA SER A 63 -6.39 -8.37 -17.24
C SER A 63 -6.02 -7.71 -15.92
N VAL A 64 -5.80 -8.57 -14.93
CA VAL A 64 -5.33 -8.19 -13.59
C VAL A 64 -3.97 -7.45 -13.63
N LEU A 65 -3.35 -7.40 -14.81
CA LEU A 65 -2.03 -6.87 -15.12
C LEU A 65 -2.02 -6.05 -16.42
N ASN A 66 -3.03 -5.21 -16.64
CA ASN A 66 -2.85 -4.16 -17.64
C ASN A 66 -1.71 -3.24 -17.19
N PHE A 67 -0.91 -2.78 -18.16
CA PHE A 67 0.28 -1.96 -17.90
C PHE A 67 -0.07 -0.76 -17.00
N PHE A 68 -1.25 -0.15 -17.19
CA PHE A 68 -1.79 0.89 -16.30
C PHE A 68 -1.84 0.47 -14.81
N SER A 69 -2.44 -0.67 -14.49
CA SER A 69 -2.54 -1.17 -13.12
C SER A 69 -1.17 -1.49 -12.52
N PHE A 70 -0.24 -1.97 -13.35
CA PHE A 70 1.15 -2.22 -12.96
C PHE A 70 1.89 -0.91 -12.62
N LEU A 71 1.71 0.16 -13.39
CA LEU A 71 2.26 1.47 -13.07
C LEU A 71 1.75 1.97 -11.72
N LEU A 72 0.43 1.93 -11.51
CA LEU A 72 -0.15 2.35 -10.24
C LEU A 72 0.33 1.50 -9.05
N PHE A 73 0.58 0.21 -9.28
CA PHE A 73 1.17 -0.67 -8.27
C PHE A 73 2.60 -0.27 -7.90
N ILE A 74 3.42 0.10 -8.88
CA ILE A 74 4.77 0.64 -8.61
C ILE A 74 4.67 1.91 -7.77
N GLY A 75 3.80 2.85 -8.16
CA GLY A 75 3.55 4.07 -7.40
C GLY A 75 3.14 3.78 -5.95
N GLN A 76 2.20 2.84 -5.77
CA GLN A 76 1.79 2.35 -4.46
C GLN A 76 2.98 1.82 -3.65
N ALA A 77 3.83 0.98 -4.25
CA ALA A 77 4.95 0.37 -3.58
C ALA A 77 5.95 1.41 -3.07
N PHE A 78 6.22 2.46 -3.84
CA PHE A 78 7.04 3.58 -3.40
C PHE A 78 6.43 4.32 -2.20
N ILE A 79 5.13 4.62 -2.25
CA ILE A 79 4.41 5.35 -1.18
C ILE A 79 4.46 4.57 0.14
N ILE A 80 4.15 3.27 0.11
CA ILE A 80 4.09 2.45 1.32
C ILE A 80 5.49 2.22 1.88
N SER A 81 6.49 2.01 1.03
CA SER A 81 7.88 1.84 1.46
C SER A 81 8.42 3.11 2.13
N LEU A 82 8.08 4.30 1.59
CA LEU A 82 8.38 5.59 2.23
C LEU A 82 7.67 5.75 3.58
N ALA A 83 6.41 5.34 3.68
CA ALA A 83 5.67 5.41 4.94
C ALA A 83 6.28 4.49 6.01
N ILE A 84 6.69 3.27 5.65
CA ILE A 84 7.37 2.34 6.56
C ILE A 84 8.74 2.90 6.99
N TYR A 85 9.50 3.47 6.05
CA TYR A 85 10.76 4.14 6.34
C TYR A 85 10.60 5.27 7.37
N TYR A 86 9.64 6.16 7.16
CA TYR A 86 9.35 7.26 8.10
C TYR A 86 8.83 6.76 9.44
N PHE A 87 8.05 5.68 9.46
CA PHE A 87 7.61 5.07 10.71
C PHE A 87 8.79 4.59 11.55
N ILE A 88 9.74 3.88 10.97
CA ILE A 88 10.94 3.38 11.66
C ILE A 88 11.75 4.55 12.26
N ILE A 89 11.92 5.64 11.49
CA ILE A 89 12.65 6.82 11.96
C ILE A 89 11.94 7.52 13.10
N ILE A 90 10.63 7.74 12.98
CA ILE A 90 9.87 8.51 13.99
C ILE A 90 9.71 7.73 15.30
N THR A 91 9.70 6.41 15.23
CA THR A 91 9.48 5.53 16.39
C THR A 91 10.76 5.05 17.05
N ASP A 92 11.93 5.29 16.44
CA ASP A 92 13.24 4.78 16.87
C ASP A 92 13.24 3.26 17.15
N LEU A 93 12.42 2.50 16.40
CA LEU A 93 12.22 1.06 16.62
C LEU A 93 13.48 0.22 16.37
N ILE A 94 14.37 0.70 15.49
CA ILE A 94 15.55 -0.04 15.04
C ILE A 94 16.72 0.94 15.00
N GLU A 95 17.86 0.55 15.57
CA GLU A 95 19.11 1.29 15.37
C GLU A 95 19.52 1.27 13.89
N ILE A 96 19.44 2.42 13.24
CA ILE A 96 19.79 2.56 11.82
C ILE A 96 21.33 2.67 11.71
N LYS A 97 21.98 1.54 11.43
CA LYS A 97 23.45 1.48 11.22
C LYS A 97 23.88 1.78 9.78
N GLN A 98 22.94 1.86 8.86
CA GLN A 98 23.16 2.03 7.42
C GLN A 98 22.61 3.36 6.91
N THR A 99 23.05 3.81 5.73
CA THR A 99 22.53 5.05 5.12
C THR A 99 21.02 4.95 4.81
N GLY A 100 20.28 6.05 4.97
CA GLY A 100 18.81 6.06 4.81
C GLY A 100 18.31 5.54 3.46
N TYR A 101 19.00 5.83 2.36
CA TYR A 101 18.62 5.35 1.03
C TYR A 101 18.75 3.82 0.88
N LEU A 102 19.77 3.19 1.49
CA LEU A 102 19.94 1.73 1.47
C LEU A 102 18.81 1.05 2.25
N LEU A 103 18.47 1.61 3.42
CA LEU A 103 17.35 1.11 4.22
C LEU A 103 16.04 1.20 3.43
N PHE A 104 15.80 2.32 2.74
CA PHE A 104 14.64 2.47 1.88
C PHE A 104 14.60 1.41 0.76
N ILE A 105 15.71 1.17 0.05
CA ILE A 105 15.77 0.16 -1.02
C ILE A 105 15.48 -1.24 -0.47
N GLN A 106 16.03 -1.59 0.68
CA GLN A 106 15.75 -2.87 1.35
C GLN A 106 14.27 -3.01 1.71
N LEU A 107 13.66 -1.97 2.28
CA LEU A 107 12.23 -1.96 2.60
C LEU A 107 11.37 -2.11 1.33
N PHE A 108 11.72 -1.38 0.27
CA PHE A 108 11.03 -1.45 -1.00
C PHE A 108 11.10 -2.86 -1.61
N LEU A 109 12.28 -3.47 -1.66
CA LEU A 109 12.45 -4.83 -2.17
C LEU A 109 11.71 -5.84 -1.30
N ALA A 110 11.84 -5.77 0.03
CA ALA A 110 11.16 -6.66 0.96
C ALA A 110 9.63 -6.58 0.78
N TYR A 111 9.08 -5.37 0.69
CA TYR A 111 7.65 -5.14 0.46
C TYR A 111 7.17 -5.77 -0.86
N ASN A 112 7.89 -5.53 -1.96
CA ASN A 112 7.53 -6.07 -3.28
C ASN A 112 7.63 -7.60 -3.32
N VAL A 113 8.68 -8.19 -2.73
CA VAL A 113 8.84 -9.65 -2.64
C VAL A 113 7.70 -10.27 -1.84
N LEU A 114 7.35 -9.68 -0.69
CA LEU A 114 6.22 -10.17 0.13
C LEU A 114 4.91 -10.16 -0.64
N ILE A 115 4.64 -9.12 -1.43
CA ILE A 115 3.44 -9.07 -2.27
C ILE A 115 3.50 -10.08 -3.41
N ALA A 116 4.64 -10.21 -4.07
CA ALA A 116 4.81 -11.14 -5.19
C ALA A 116 4.59 -12.60 -4.72
N VAL A 117 5.21 -12.99 -3.60
CA VAL A 117 5.00 -14.30 -2.97
C VAL A 117 3.53 -14.48 -2.63
N LYS A 118 2.89 -13.48 -2.02
CA LYS A 118 1.46 -13.54 -1.70
C LYS A 118 0.61 -13.76 -2.95
N TYR A 119 0.82 -12.98 -4.01
CA TYR A 119 0.09 -13.11 -5.27
C TYR A 119 0.24 -14.51 -5.89
N LEU A 120 1.47 -15.05 -5.93
CA LEU A 120 1.74 -16.38 -6.46
C LEU A 120 1.00 -17.47 -5.66
N THR A 121 1.01 -17.37 -4.32
CA THR A 121 0.29 -18.34 -3.50
C THR A 121 -1.22 -18.21 -3.67
N GLU A 122 -1.77 -16.99 -3.78
CA GLU A 122 -3.18 -16.76 -4.10
C GLU A 122 -3.57 -17.48 -5.41
N LYS A 123 -2.70 -17.39 -6.43
CA LYS A 123 -2.92 -17.99 -7.75
C LYS A 123 -2.83 -19.52 -7.74
N ILE A 124 -1.85 -20.09 -7.05
CA ILE A 124 -1.70 -21.55 -6.90
C ILE A 124 -2.94 -22.14 -6.21
N ILE A 125 -3.40 -21.52 -5.13
CA ILE A 125 -4.62 -21.94 -4.41
C ILE A 125 -5.83 -21.87 -5.36
N GLY A 126 -5.97 -20.79 -6.14
CA GLY A 126 -7.05 -20.65 -7.11
C GLY A 126 -7.10 -21.80 -8.12
N GLU A 127 -5.95 -22.24 -8.59
CA GLU A 127 -5.83 -23.35 -9.55
C GLU A 127 -6.12 -24.71 -8.89
N VAL A 128 -5.50 -25.00 -7.74
CA VAL A 128 -5.67 -26.27 -7.00
C VAL A 128 -7.15 -26.53 -6.65
N PHE A 129 -7.89 -25.48 -6.30
CA PHE A 129 -9.29 -25.59 -5.92
C PHE A 129 -10.27 -25.33 -7.08
N SER A 130 -9.79 -25.19 -8.32
CA SER A 130 -10.63 -24.93 -9.51
C SER A 130 -11.54 -23.70 -9.39
N ILE A 131 -11.15 -22.72 -8.56
CA ILE A 131 -11.86 -21.44 -8.34
C ILE A 131 -11.08 -20.25 -8.91
N SER A 132 -10.10 -20.49 -9.79
CA SER A 132 -9.17 -19.50 -10.36
C SER A 132 -9.87 -18.26 -10.91
N LYS A 133 -10.97 -18.42 -11.67
CA LYS A 133 -11.75 -17.28 -12.18
C LYS A 133 -12.35 -16.36 -11.11
N LEU A 134 -12.82 -16.94 -9.99
CA LEU A 134 -13.39 -16.15 -8.89
C LEU A 134 -12.27 -15.47 -8.11
N LEU A 135 -11.15 -16.17 -7.94
CA LEU A 135 -9.99 -15.70 -7.20
C LEU A 135 -9.23 -14.61 -7.96
N ASP A 136 -9.10 -14.71 -9.29
CA ASP A 136 -8.52 -13.68 -10.15
C ASP A 136 -9.32 -12.37 -10.10
N ASN A 137 -10.66 -12.48 -10.13
CA ASN A 137 -11.55 -11.33 -9.95
C ASN A 137 -11.36 -10.67 -8.58
N TYR A 138 -11.22 -11.48 -7.53
CA TYR A 138 -10.96 -10.99 -6.18
C TYR A 138 -9.60 -10.28 -6.08
N ILE A 139 -8.54 -10.91 -6.59
CA ILE A 139 -7.19 -10.34 -6.60
C ILE A 139 -7.18 -9.00 -7.34
N PHE A 140 -7.83 -8.92 -8.50
CA PHE A 140 -7.92 -7.67 -9.26
C PHE A 140 -8.64 -6.57 -8.52
N TYR A 141 -9.79 -6.88 -7.92
CA TYR A 141 -10.54 -5.96 -7.09
C TYR A 141 -9.66 -5.43 -5.94
N LYS A 142 -8.98 -6.35 -5.24
CA LYS A 142 -8.10 -6.07 -4.11
C LYS A 142 -6.93 -5.16 -4.48
N ILE A 143 -6.21 -5.46 -5.57
CA ILE A 143 -5.07 -4.67 -6.04
C ILE A 143 -5.54 -3.28 -6.47
N THR A 144 -6.62 -3.19 -7.25
CA THR A 144 -7.14 -1.91 -7.76
C THR A 144 -7.54 -0.98 -6.62
N TYR A 145 -8.28 -1.49 -5.62
CA TYR A 145 -8.65 -0.68 -4.46
C TYR A 145 -7.46 -0.27 -3.60
N LYS A 146 -6.45 -1.14 -3.47
CA LYS A 146 -5.22 -0.82 -2.73
C LYS A 146 -4.40 0.28 -3.42
N ASN A 147 -4.26 0.22 -4.73
CA ASN A 147 -3.64 1.29 -5.53
C ASN A 147 -4.38 2.60 -5.32
N LEU A 148 -5.71 2.56 -5.35
CA LEU A 148 -6.56 3.73 -5.17
C LEU A 148 -6.40 4.35 -3.78
N LEU A 149 -6.44 3.52 -2.74
CA LEU A 149 -6.22 3.94 -1.38
C LEU A 149 -4.84 4.61 -1.21
N SER A 150 -3.80 4.04 -1.81
CA SER A 150 -2.45 4.60 -1.74
C SER A 150 -2.39 6.03 -2.26
N LEU A 151 -3.11 6.33 -3.34
CA LEU A 151 -3.19 7.69 -3.87
C LEU A 151 -3.95 8.64 -2.96
N ILE A 152 -5.01 8.18 -2.28
CA ILE A 152 -5.75 9.01 -1.31
C ILE A 152 -4.89 9.35 -0.10
N VAL A 153 -4.08 8.41 0.36
CA VAL A 153 -3.24 8.58 1.56
C VAL A 153 -1.89 9.25 1.21
N PHE A 154 -1.54 9.35 -0.07
CA PHE A 154 -0.30 10.00 -0.51
C PHE A 154 -0.12 11.46 -0.04
N PRO A 155 -1.14 12.35 -0.11
CA PRO A 155 -1.02 13.70 0.46
C PRO A 155 -0.76 13.72 1.97
N ILE A 156 -1.30 12.76 2.71
CA ILE A 156 -1.06 12.62 4.16
C ILE A 156 0.41 12.28 4.39
N LEU A 157 1.00 11.40 3.57
CA LEU A 157 2.42 11.10 3.64
C LEU A 157 3.29 12.33 3.37
N ILE A 158 2.95 13.14 2.36
CA ILE A 158 3.67 14.41 2.08
C ILE A 158 3.58 15.35 3.29
N ALA A 159 2.41 15.46 3.92
CA ALA A 159 2.20 16.27 5.13
C ALA A 159 3.01 15.77 6.33
N VAL A 160 3.15 14.44 6.50
CA VAL A 160 4.04 13.86 7.52
C VAL A 160 5.49 14.24 7.23
N ILE A 161 5.94 14.13 5.99
CA ILE A 161 7.34 14.34 5.59
C ILE A 161 7.77 15.81 5.73
N TYR A 162 6.96 16.75 5.24
CA TYR A 162 7.35 18.17 5.17
C TYR A 162 6.59 19.10 6.12
N GLY A 163 5.36 18.74 6.50
CA GLY A 163 4.55 19.54 7.41
C GLY A 163 4.95 19.32 8.86
N TRP A 164 4.96 18.06 9.31
CA TRP A 164 5.21 17.69 10.71
C TRP A 164 6.11 16.45 10.83
N PRO A 165 7.42 16.59 10.52
CA PRO A 165 8.36 15.46 10.35
C PRO A 165 8.53 14.54 11.57
N ASN A 166 8.18 15.01 12.78
CA ASN A 166 8.33 14.24 14.03
C ASN A 166 6.99 13.86 14.67
N SER A 167 5.87 14.04 13.98
CA SER A 167 4.54 13.73 14.53
C SER A 167 4.25 12.23 14.50
N LYS A 168 4.49 11.57 15.64
CA LYS A 168 4.06 10.18 15.89
C LYS A 168 2.57 9.99 15.59
N ILE A 169 1.72 10.94 16.00
CA ILE A 169 0.26 10.88 15.76
C ILE A 169 -0.07 10.73 14.27
N LEU A 170 0.57 11.52 13.40
CA LEU A 170 0.22 11.52 11.98
C LEU A 170 0.66 10.24 11.28
N ILE A 171 1.86 9.73 11.59
CA ILE A 171 2.32 8.47 11.00
C ILE A 171 1.51 7.27 11.51
N PHE A 172 1.15 7.22 12.79
CA PHE A 172 0.25 6.18 13.30
C PHE A 172 -1.14 6.26 12.65
N SER A 173 -1.68 7.48 12.48
CA SER A 173 -2.94 7.70 11.77
C SER A 173 -2.89 7.18 10.33
N PHE A 174 -1.78 7.40 9.60
CA PHE A 174 -1.57 6.84 8.26
C PHE A 174 -1.75 5.31 8.26
N PHE A 175 -1.09 4.59 9.17
CA PHE A 175 -1.18 3.13 9.23
C PHE A 175 -2.55 2.63 9.68
N ILE A 176 -3.21 3.34 10.60
CA ILE A 176 -4.58 3.01 11.03
C ILE A 176 -5.57 3.17 9.88
N ILE A 177 -5.51 4.29 9.16
CA ILE A 177 -6.35 4.54 7.97
C ILE A 177 -6.08 3.47 6.91
N TRP A 178 -4.79 3.15 6.67
CA TRP A 178 -4.40 2.09 5.75
C TRP A 178 -5.01 0.75 6.15
N ALA A 179 -4.90 0.33 7.42
CA ALA A 179 -5.43 -0.92 7.92
C ALA A 179 -6.97 -1.00 7.83
N ILE A 180 -7.68 0.04 8.27
CA ILE A 180 -9.15 0.11 8.21
C ILE A 180 -9.62 0.01 6.77
N ALA A 181 -8.99 0.73 5.85
CA ALA A 181 -9.38 0.70 4.46
C ALA A 181 -9.14 -0.67 3.80
N ASN A 182 -8.07 -1.38 4.17
CA ASN A 182 -7.87 -2.78 3.73
C ASN A 182 -9.01 -3.69 4.19
N LEU A 183 -9.48 -3.56 5.44
CA LEU A 183 -10.63 -4.32 5.96
C LEU A 183 -11.92 -3.94 5.23
N LEU A 184 -12.16 -2.66 4.95
CA LEU A 184 -13.34 -2.21 4.22
C LEU A 184 -13.41 -2.78 2.80
N VAL A 185 -12.28 -2.89 2.11
CA VAL A 185 -12.21 -3.50 0.77
C VAL A 185 -12.63 -4.96 0.82
N LEU A 186 -12.15 -5.72 1.81
CA LEU A 186 -12.52 -7.11 2.03
C LEU A 186 -14.04 -7.25 2.28
N ILE A 187 -14.58 -6.43 3.19
CA ILE A 187 -16.01 -6.44 3.54
C ILE A 187 -16.88 -6.07 2.34
N ARG A 188 -16.51 -5.04 1.57
CA ARG A 188 -17.25 -4.60 0.37
C ARG A 188 -17.25 -5.65 -0.73
N TYR A 189 -16.11 -6.29 -0.98
CA TYR A 189 -16.04 -7.38 -1.95
C TYR A 189 -16.96 -8.54 -1.57
N TYR A 190 -16.91 -8.93 -0.30
CA TYR A 190 -17.75 -9.99 0.23
C TYR A 190 -19.24 -9.65 0.14
N SER A 191 -19.65 -8.46 0.58
CA SER A 191 -21.04 -8.01 0.55
C SER A 191 -21.62 -7.96 -0.88
N LYS A 192 -20.80 -7.57 -1.87
CA LYS A 192 -21.24 -7.49 -3.28
C LYS A 192 -21.32 -8.85 -3.98
N ASN A 193 -20.50 -9.82 -3.57
CA ASN A 193 -20.38 -11.13 -4.24
C ASN A 193 -20.90 -12.28 -3.36
N GLN A 194 -21.74 -12.00 -2.36
CA GLN A 194 -22.21 -13.01 -1.39
C GLN A 194 -22.72 -14.28 -2.05
N LYS A 195 -23.50 -14.20 -3.14
CA LYS A 195 -24.05 -15.39 -3.82
C LYS A 195 -22.97 -16.28 -4.46
N LEU A 196 -21.94 -15.68 -5.05
CA LEU A 196 -20.80 -16.39 -5.65
C LEU A 196 -19.88 -16.98 -4.59
N VAL A 197 -19.69 -16.25 -3.49
CA VAL A 197 -18.92 -16.73 -2.35
C VAL A 197 -19.67 -17.88 -1.68
N LEU A 198 -20.98 -17.75 -1.41
CA LEU A 198 -21.94 -18.74 -0.83
C LEU A 198 -21.94 -20.11 -1.51
N GLY A 199 -21.69 -20.17 -2.82
CA GLY A 199 -21.51 -21.46 -3.50
C GLY A 199 -20.27 -22.24 -3.05
N ASN A 200 -19.22 -21.56 -2.56
CA ASN A 200 -17.90 -22.12 -2.25
C ASN A 200 -17.36 -21.65 -0.87
N TRP A 201 -18.20 -21.51 0.16
CA TRP A 201 -17.80 -20.90 1.45
C TRP A 201 -16.61 -21.56 2.12
N PHE A 202 -16.53 -22.89 2.08
CA PHE A 202 -15.46 -23.62 2.72
C PHE A 202 -14.09 -23.25 2.13
N TYR A 203 -13.98 -23.20 0.79
CA TYR A 203 -12.76 -22.81 0.08
C TYR A 203 -12.38 -21.35 0.34
N PHE A 204 -13.37 -20.48 0.49
CA PHE A 204 -13.13 -19.06 0.80
C PHE A 204 -12.63 -18.86 2.24
N ILE A 205 -13.21 -19.56 3.22
CA ILE A 205 -12.74 -19.53 4.61
C ILE A 205 -11.31 -20.07 4.70
N LEU A 206 -11.01 -21.18 4.00
CA LEU A 206 -9.67 -21.76 3.94
C LEU A 206 -8.64 -20.79 3.34
N TYR A 207 -9.03 -20.08 2.28
CA TYR A 207 -8.22 -19.02 1.68
C TYR A 207 -7.92 -17.88 2.68
N LEU A 208 -8.95 -17.34 3.35
CA LEU A 208 -8.78 -16.24 4.30
C LEU A 208 -7.91 -16.64 5.50
N CYS A 209 -8.14 -17.82 6.07
CA CYS A 209 -7.40 -18.27 7.25
C CYS A 209 -5.93 -18.56 6.92
N THR A 210 -5.65 -19.14 5.75
CA THR A 210 -4.31 -19.59 5.39
C THR A 210 -3.45 -18.46 4.84
N LEU A 211 -4.03 -17.49 4.12
CA LEU A 211 -3.23 -16.52 3.38
C LEU A 211 -3.38 -15.07 3.83
N GLU A 212 -4.47 -14.72 4.50
CA GLU A 212 -4.63 -13.41 5.11
C GLU A 212 -4.34 -13.41 6.60
N ILE A 213 -4.80 -14.42 7.36
CA ILE A 213 -4.68 -14.42 8.83
C ILE A 213 -3.36 -15.07 9.29
N ALA A 214 -2.94 -16.18 8.66
CA ALA A 214 -1.73 -16.90 9.07
C ALA A 214 -0.43 -16.05 9.09
N PRO A 215 -0.16 -15.13 8.13
CA PRO A 215 1.04 -14.30 8.17
C PRO A 215 1.11 -13.40 9.42
N TYR A 216 -0.03 -12.89 9.90
CA TYR A 216 -0.08 -12.10 11.13
C TYR A 216 0.18 -12.96 12.36
N PHE A 217 -0.30 -14.20 12.36
CA PHE A 217 -0.06 -15.15 13.44
C PHE A 217 1.42 -15.56 13.52
N ILE A 218 2.07 -15.75 12.38
CA ILE A 218 3.51 -16.01 12.28
C ILE A 218 4.31 -14.79 12.75
N LEU A 219 3.96 -13.59 12.29
CA LEU A 219 4.59 -12.33 12.72
C LEU A 219 4.47 -12.12 14.24
N TYR A 220 3.27 -12.33 14.80
CA TYR A 220 3.05 -12.23 16.23
C TYR A 220 3.97 -13.18 16.99
N LYS A 221 4.02 -14.46 16.58
CA LYS A 221 4.87 -15.46 17.22
C LYS A 221 6.37 -15.13 17.12
N VAL A 222 6.81 -14.57 15.99
CA VAL A 222 8.21 -14.15 15.80
C VAL A 222 8.52 -12.96 16.72
N VAL A 223 7.66 -11.95 16.80
CA VAL A 223 7.87 -10.77 17.65
C VAL A 223 7.87 -11.14 19.14
N THR A 224 6.93 -11.98 19.60
CA THR A 224 6.86 -12.42 21.00
C THR A 224 7.83 -13.54 21.34
N GLY A 225 8.39 -14.23 20.35
CA GLY A 225 9.39 -15.29 20.53
C GLY A 225 10.83 -14.78 20.51
N ILE A 226 11.04 -13.50 20.20
CA ILE A 226 12.33 -12.80 20.23
C ILE A 226 12.49 -11.98 21.53
N SER A 227 11.41 -11.78 22.30
CA SER A 227 11.44 -11.30 23.70
C SER A 227 11.69 -12.42 24.69
#